data_AF-F9D0L8-F1
#
_entry.id   AF-F9D0L8-F1
#
_cell.length_a   1.000
_cell.length_b   1.000
_cell.length_c   1.000
_cell.angle_alpha   90.00
_cell.angle_beta   90.00
_cell.angle_gamma   90.00
#
_symmetry.space_group_name_H-M   'P 1'
#
loop_
_entity.id
_entity.type
_entity.pdbx_description
1 polymer ?
#
loop_
_entity_poly.entity_id
_entity_poly.type
_entity_poly.pdbx_seq_one_letter_code
_entity_poly.pdbx_strand_id
1 'polypeptide(L)'
;MNAAQTRHEISVIALRLRPFRGPVAAFSSHRMFLLILSILFLGLFAAVLGLVSQRRNGEEPIVKAAGDCASCDGSGDKCEQVCMMEAATREVEYFDDEELDAYRGRPSDGYTEEETGLFAEVLETLRPEEVKAWNRSLILRGINMPDGIKDEYVQLAG
;
A
#
# COMPACT_ATOMS: atom_id res chain seq x y z
N MET A 1 -12.89 1.67 -74.89
CA MET A 1 -13.85 1.94 -73.81
C MET A 1 -13.12 1.96 -72.48
N ASN A 2 -13.03 3.04 -71.71
CA ASN A 2 -12.51 4.37 -72.03
C ASN A 2 -11.74 4.82 -70.77
N ALA A 3 -10.50 5.27 -70.92
CA ALA A 3 -9.65 5.82 -69.86
C ALA A 3 -10.21 7.09 -69.18
N ALA A 4 -11.41 7.52 -69.58
CA ALA A 4 -12.16 8.63 -69.00
C ALA A 4 -12.92 8.25 -67.73
N GLN A 5 -13.32 6.98 -67.55
CA GLN A 5 -14.11 6.53 -66.40
C GLN A 5 -13.30 6.60 -65.08
N THR A 6 -11.99 6.34 -65.14
CA THR A 6 -11.09 6.29 -63.96
C THR A 6 -10.63 7.65 -63.47
N ARG A 7 -10.78 8.74 -64.25
CA ARG A 7 -10.39 10.10 -63.81
C ARG A 7 -11.42 10.78 -62.91
N HIS A 8 -12.70 10.41 -63.00
CA HIS A 8 -13.75 11.05 -62.19
C HIS A 8 -13.71 10.63 -60.71
N GLU A 9 -13.40 9.37 -60.40
CA GLU A 9 -13.33 8.87 -59.02
C GLU A 9 -12.16 9.49 -58.21
N ILE A 10 -11.02 9.75 -58.86
CA ILE A 10 -9.83 10.30 -58.18
C ILE A 10 -10.04 11.75 -57.74
N SER A 11 -10.85 12.52 -58.48
CA SER A 11 -11.08 13.94 -58.20
C SER A 11 -11.95 14.17 -56.95
N VAL A 12 -12.87 13.24 -56.66
CA VAL A 12 -13.77 13.33 -55.49
C VAL A 12 -13.03 13.06 -54.17
N ILE A 13 -12.01 12.18 -54.19
CA ILE A 13 -11.22 11.84 -52.99
C ILE A 13 -10.31 13.02 -52.58
N ALA A 14 -9.78 13.79 -53.54
CA ALA A 14 -8.87 14.90 -53.28
C ALA A 14 -9.53 16.14 -52.64
N LEU A 15 -10.86 16.28 -52.71
CA LEU A 15 -11.57 17.41 -52.08
C LEU A 15 -11.87 17.22 -50.58
N ARG A 16 -11.69 16.02 -50.02
CA ARG A 16 -11.99 15.71 -48.60
C ARG A 16 -10.83 15.86 -47.62
N LEU A 17 -9.64 16.24 -48.06
CA LEU A 17 -8.46 16.41 -47.19
C LEU A 17 -7.93 17.84 -47.24
N ARG A 18 -8.76 18.82 -46.91
CA ARG A 18 -8.27 20.11 -46.41
C ARG A 18 -8.02 19.96 -44.91
N PRO A 19 -6.78 19.95 -44.42
CA PRO A 19 -6.54 19.99 -42.98
C PRO A 19 -7.07 21.32 -42.45
N PHE A 20 -8.14 21.24 -41.65
CA PHE A 20 -8.71 22.36 -40.92
C PHE A 20 -7.70 22.77 -39.83
N ARG A 21 -6.74 23.63 -40.18
CA ARG A 21 -5.77 24.20 -39.24
C ARG A 21 -6.42 25.39 -38.53
N GLY A 22 -7.28 25.08 -37.56
CA GLY A 22 -7.78 26.07 -36.60
C GLY A 22 -6.72 26.43 -35.54
N PRO A 23 -6.76 27.63 -34.96
CA PRO A 23 -5.82 28.06 -33.92
C PRO A 23 -6.21 27.48 -32.55
N VAL A 24 -5.87 26.22 -32.28
CA VAL A 24 -6.18 25.56 -30.99
C VAL A 24 -5.09 25.82 -29.92
N ALA A 25 -3.95 26.41 -30.29
CA ALA A 25 -2.77 26.44 -29.42
C ALA A 25 -2.77 27.54 -28.33
N ALA A 26 -3.59 28.59 -28.43
CA ALA A 26 -3.43 29.77 -27.55
C ALA A 26 -4.17 29.68 -26.20
N PHE A 27 -5.29 28.93 -26.11
CA PHE A 27 -6.16 28.95 -24.93
C PHE A 27 -5.74 27.95 -23.83
N SER A 28 -5.12 26.83 -24.20
CA SER A 28 -4.65 25.80 -23.25
C SER A 28 -3.44 26.26 -22.42
N SER A 29 -2.57 27.06 -23.02
CA SER A 29 -1.33 27.51 -22.38
C SER A 29 -1.64 28.44 -21.19
N HIS A 30 -2.62 29.34 -21.33
CA HIS A 30 -3.03 30.24 -20.25
C HIS A 30 -3.58 29.49 -19.02
N ARG A 31 -4.40 28.46 -19.23
CA ARG A 31 -4.93 27.64 -18.13
C ARG A 31 -3.82 26.86 -17.41
N MET A 32 -2.86 26.32 -18.16
CA MET A 32 -1.72 25.60 -17.59
C MET A 32 -0.80 26.54 -16.79
N PHE A 33 -0.55 27.76 -17.28
CA PHE A 33 0.21 28.76 -16.54
C PHE A 33 -0.49 29.19 -15.24
N LEU A 34 -1.80 29.35 -15.23
CA LEU A 34 -2.55 29.67 -14.01
C LEU A 34 -2.43 28.56 -12.96
N LEU A 35 -2.48 27.29 -13.38
CA LEU A 35 -2.28 26.15 -12.47
C LEU A 35 -0.86 26.14 -11.90
N ILE A 36 0.16 26.31 -12.75
CA ILE A 36 1.56 26.34 -12.30
C ILE A 36 1.80 27.51 -11.33
N LEU A 37 1.30 28.70 -11.64
CA LEU A 37 1.44 29.88 -10.77
C LEU A 37 0.73 29.67 -9.42
N SER A 38 -0.45 29.03 -9.42
CA SER A 38 -1.17 28.72 -8.18
C SER A 38 -0.43 27.71 -7.30
N ILE A 39 0.18 26.67 -7.89
CA ILE A 39 0.97 25.67 -7.15
C ILE A 39 2.23 26.30 -6.57
N LEU A 40 2.94 27.12 -7.35
CA LEU A 40 4.13 27.84 -6.88
C LEU A 40 3.79 28.79 -5.73
N PHE A 41 2.69 29.53 -5.86
CA PHE A 41 2.24 30.44 -4.81
C PHE A 41 1.84 29.68 -3.53
N LEU A 42 1.10 28.58 -3.65
CA LEU A 42 0.71 27.75 -2.51
C LEU A 42 1.91 27.13 -1.81
N GLY A 43 2.89 26.63 -2.58
CA GLY A 43 4.14 26.09 -2.04
C GLY A 43 4.95 27.15 -1.29
N LEU A 44 5.08 28.35 -1.86
CA LEU A 44 5.77 29.47 -1.21
C LEU A 44 5.03 29.89 0.07
N PHE A 45 3.70 29.98 0.02
CA PHE A 45 2.88 30.35 1.17
C PHE A 45 3.01 29.32 2.31
N ALA A 46 2.94 28.03 2.01
CA ALA A 46 3.16 26.96 2.98
C ALA A 46 4.56 27.01 3.59
N ALA A 47 5.60 27.26 2.77
CA ALA A 47 6.97 27.38 3.26
C ALA A 47 7.15 28.58 4.21
N VAL A 48 6.56 29.74 3.89
CA VAL A 48 6.59 30.93 4.76
C VAL A 48 5.87 30.66 6.08
N LEU A 49 4.66 30.06 6.03
CA LEU A 49 3.94 29.69 7.25
C LEU A 49 4.71 28.66 8.09
N GLY A 50 5.34 27.68 7.45
CA GLY A 50 6.21 26.70 8.11
C GLY A 50 7.39 27.37 8.81
N LEU A 51 8.10 28.27 8.15
CA LEU A 51 9.22 29.01 8.73
C LEU A 51 8.78 29.93 9.87
N VAL A 52 7.62 30.58 9.76
CA VAL A 52 7.06 31.42 10.83
C VAL A 52 6.63 30.57 12.02
N SER A 53 6.01 29.42 11.77
CA SER A 53 5.62 28.45 12.81
C SER A 53 6.84 27.89 13.53
N GLN A 54 7.88 27.48 12.79
CA GLN A 54 9.13 26.97 13.35
C GLN A 54 9.87 28.02 14.17
N ARG A 55 9.82 29.31 13.77
CA ARG A 55 10.39 30.40 14.56
C ARG A 55 9.58 30.74 15.81
N ARG A 56 8.27 30.49 15.82
CA ARG A 56 7.39 30.72 16.97
C ARG A 56 7.40 29.58 17.99
N ASN A 57 7.50 28.35 17.50
CA ASN A 57 7.43 27.12 18.29
C ASN A 57 8.80 26.43 18.32
N GLY A 58 9.86 27.17 18.70
CA GLY A 58 11.26 26.78 18.56
C GLY A 58 11.53 25.29 18.74
N GLU A 59 12.34 24.72 17.82
CA GLU A 59 12.71 23.31 17.68
C GLU A 59 12.31 22.44 18.88
N GLU A 60 11.13 21.83 18.80
CA GLU A 60 10.88 20.68 19.66
C GLU A 60 11.99 19.67 19.35
N PRO A 61 12.80 19.28 20.35
CA PRO A 61 13.85 18.31 20.12
C PRO A 61 13.18 17.11 19.48
N ILE A 62 13.78 16.61 18.40
CA ILE A 62 13.45 15.29 17.88
C ILE A 62 13.81 14.34 19.02
N VAL A 63 12.86 14.09 19.92
CA VAL A 63 12.93 13.02 20.89
C VAL A 63 12.92 11.79 20.02
N LYS A 64 14.11 11.28 19.72
CA LYS A 64 14.26 9.91 19.26
C LYS A 64 13.63 9.10 20.37
N ALA A 65 12.46 8.53 20.09
CA ALA A 65 11.77 7.66 21.01
C ALA A 65 12.70 6.47 21.28
N ALA A 66 13.49 6.55 22.34
CA ALA A 66 14.02 5.40 23.04
C ALA A 66 12.93 4.87 23.98
N GLY A 67 11.71 4.71 23.44
CA GLY A 67 10.58 4.15 24.15
C GLY A 67 10.35 2.76 23.59
N ASP A 68 10.47 1.74 24.44
CA ASP A 68 10.12 0.38 24.07
C ASP A 68 8.66 0.37 23.58
N CYS A 69 8.40 -0.27 22.43
CA CYS A 69 7.05 -0.42 21.87
C CYS A 69 6.06 -1.15 22.80
N ALA A 70 6.51 -1.64 23.95
CA ALA A 70 5.70 -2.26 24.99
C ALA A 70 4.78 -1.27 25.74
N SER A 71 5.07 0.04 25.74
CA SER A 71 4.30 1.05 26.52
C SER A 71 3.68 2.17 25.68
N CYS A 72 3.40 1.92 24.40
CA CYS A 72 2.78 2.93 23.53
C CYS A 72 1.32 3.18 23.96
N ASP A 73 1.05 4.35 24.55
CA ASP A 73 -0.28 4.74 25.06
C ASP A 73 -1.16 5.48 24.03
N GLY A 74 -0.71 5.53 22.76
CA GLY A 74 -1.44 6.13 21.65
C GLY A 74 -1.45 7.67 21.63
N SER A 75 -0.70 8.34 22.51
CA SER A 75 -0.66 9.82 22.57
C SER A 75 0.38 10.47 21.64
N GLY A 76 1.28 9.67 21.06
CA GLY A 76 2.35 10.17 20.19
C GLY A 76 2.21 9.70 18.74
N ASP A 77 2.02 10.63 17.81
CA ASP A 77 1.90 10.38 16.35
C ASP A 77 3.07 9.57 15.75
N LYS A 78 4.24 9.62 16.40
CA LYS A 78 5.44 8.90 15.98
C LYS A 78 5.53 7.49 16.56
N CYS A 79 4.84 7.20 17.66
CA CYS A 79 4.88 5.90 18.32
C CYS A 79 4.23 4.84 17.43
N GLU A 80 3.07 5.14 16.86
CA GLU A 80 2.36 4.23 15.95
C GLU A 80 3.16 3.96 14.68
N GLN A 81 3.70 4.99 14.02
CA GLN A 81 4.48 4.82 12.79
C GLN A 81 5.80 4.07 13.01
N VAL A 82 6.52 4.36 14.09
CA VAL A 82 7.82 3.73 14.37
C VAL A 82 7.64 2.29 14.85
N CYS A 83 6.68 2.00 15.73
CA CYS A 83 6.45 0.64 16.23
C CYS A 83 5.86 -0.29 15.17
N MET A 84 5.01 0.21 14.26
CA MET A 84 4.54 -0.59 13.12
C MET A 84 5.70 -0.97 12.19
N MET A 85 6.62 -0.03 11.94
CA MET A 85 7.80 -0.30 11.12
C MET A 85 8.75 -1.29 11.82
N GLU A 86 8.96 -1.16 13.12
CA GLU A 86 9.80 -2.08 13.90
C GLU A 86 9.20 -3.49 13.97
N ALA A 87 7.89 -3.61 14.18
CA ALA A 87 7.18 -4.89 14.16
C ALA A 87 7.26 -5.58 12.79
N ALA A 88 7.40 -4.84 11.69
CA ALA A 88 7.64 -5.41 10.38
C ALA A 88 9.08 -5.91 10.19
N THR A 89 10.06 -5.32 10.88
CA THR A 89 11.49 -5.70 10.78
C THR A 89 11.95 -6.72 11.83
N ARG A 90 11.12 -7.06 12.82
CA ARG A 90 11.45 -8.13 13.77
C ARG A 90 11.64 -9.44 13.03
N GLU A 91 12.77 -10.10 13.31
CA GLU A 91 13.13 -11.40 12.76
C GLU A 91 11.98 -12.40 12.95
N VAL A 92 11.83 -13.31 11.99
CA VAL A 92 10.84 -14.38 12.08
C VAL A 92 11.27 -15.28 13.23
N GLU A 93 10.51 -15.27 14.31
CA GLU A 93 10.61 -16.30 15.34
C GLU A 93 10.04 -17.58 14.75
N TYR A 94 10.91 -18.59 14.65
CA TYR A 94 10.53 -19.93 14.22
C TYR A 94 9.98 -20.68 15.44
N PHE A 95 8.80 -21.25 15.26
CA PHE A 95 8.18 -22.14 16.22
C PHE A 95 8.47 -23.58 15.81
N ASP A 96 8.13 -24.56 16.66
CA ASP A 96 8.27 -25.99 16.32
C ASP A 96 7.15 -26.43 15.35
N ASP A 97 7.07 -25.75 14.20
CA ASP A 97 5.96 -25.78 13.26
C ASP A 97 6.40 -25.86 11.78
N GLU A 98 7.65 -26.29 11.54
CA GLU A 98 8.25 -26.40 10.22
C GLU A 98 7.48 -27.35 9.29
N GLU A 99 6.77 -28.33 9.84
CA GLU A 99 5.91 -29.24 9.09
C GLU A 99 4.79 -28.49 8.34
N LEU A 100 4.36 -27.34 8.87
CA LEU A 100 3.30 -26.53 8.27
C LEU A 100 3.74 -25.79 7.00
N ASP A 101 5.05 -25.68 6.74
CA ASP A 101 5.59 -25.08 5.51
C ASP A 101 5.15 -25.83 4.25
N ALA A 102 4.79 -27.11 4.37
CA ALA A 102 4.23 -27.93 3.29
C ALA A 102 2.90 -27.37 2.75
N TYR A 103 2.20 -26.52 3.52
CA TYR A 103 0.91 -25.93 3.17
C TYR A 103 0.99 -24.51 2.60
N ARG A 104 2.19 -24.02 2.27
CA ARG A 104 2.40 -22.68 1.68
C ARG A 104 1.54 -22.47 0.43
N GLY A 105 0.87 -21.32 0.36
CA GLY A 105 0.04 -20.92 -0.79
C GLY A 105 -1.30 -21.64 -0.91
N ARG A 106 -1.67 -22.50 0.05
CA ARG A 106 -3.02 -23.08 0.10
C ARG A 106 -4.03 -22.07 0.68
N PRO A 107 -5.30 -22.09 0.23
CA PRO A 107 -6.34 -21.24 0.78
C PRO A 107 -6.84 -21.77 2.13
N SER A 108 -7.40 -20.90 2.99
CA SER A 108 -7.81 -21.26 4.36
C SER A 108 -8.98 -22.25 4.46
N ASP A 109 -9.77 -22.38 3.39
CA ASP A 109 -10.90 -23.30 3.27
C ASP A 109 -10.50 -24.66 2.65
N GLY A 110 -9.23 -24.83 2.27
CA GLY A 110 -8.72 -25.98 1.54
C GLY A 110 -8.11 -27.08 2.40
N TYR A 111 -8.22 -26.99 3.73
CA TYR A 111 -7.61 -27.92 4.69
C TYR A 111 -8.59 -29.02 5.09
N THR A 112 -8.10 -30.26 5.21
CA THR A 112 -8.90 -31.34 5.82
C THR A 112 -8.97 -31.19 7.34
N GLU A 113 -9.82 -31.98 8.00
CA GLU A 113 -9.90 -31.98 9.47
C GLU A 113 -8.58 -32.44 10.10
N GLU A 114 -7.93 -33.44 9.52
CA GLU A 114 -6.62 -33.93 9.96
C GLU A 114 -5.53 -32.89 9.77
N GLU A 115 -5.49 -32.21 8.61
CA GLU A 115 -4.53 -31.14 8.36
C GLU A 115 -4.78 -29.96 9.31
N THR A 116 -6.04 -29.62 9.58
CA THR A 116 -6.43 -28.58 10.54
C THR A 116 -5.96 -28.94 11.96
N GLY A 117 -6.02 -30.22 12.32
CA GLY A 117 -5.52 -30.75 13.59
C GLY A 117 -4.03 -30.45 13.80
N LEU A 118 -3.20 -30.53 12.76
CA LEU A 118 -1.77 -30.21 12.86
C LEU A 118 -1.53 -28.74 13.27
N PHE A 119 -2.37 -27.81 12.77
CA PHE A 119 -2.28 -26.42 13.17
C PHE A 119 -2.80 -26.20 14.60
N ALA A 120 -3.84 -26.94 15.00
CA ALA A 120 -4.38 -26.90 16.35
C ALA A 120 -3.37 -27.40 17.38
N GLU A 121 -2.69 -28.51 17.11
CA GLU A 121 -1.64 -29.07 17.98
C GLU A 121 -0.53 -28.05 18.23
N VAL A 122 -0.06 -27.36 17.18
CA VAL A 122 0.91 -26.27 17.35
C VAL A 122 0.30 -25.16 18.20
N LEU A 123 -0.89 -24.67 17.86
CA LEU A 123 -1.57 -23.57 18.57
C LEU A 123 -1.75 -23.85 20.08
N GLU A 124 -2.09 -25.08 20.45
CA GLU A 124 -2.27 -25.52 21.84
C GLU A 124 -0.96 -25.57 22.63
N THR A 125 0.18 -25.79 21.96
CA THR A 125 1.50 -25.84 22.61
C THR A 125 2.12 -24.46 22.86
N LEU A 126 1.59 -23.41 22.22
CA LEU A 126 2.12 -22.05 22.33
C LEU A 126 1.77 -21.41 23.67
N ARG A 127 2.69 -20.59 24.18
CA ARG A 127 2.38 -19.69 25.30
C ARG A 127 1.46 -18.56 24.82
N PRO A 128 0.62 -17.98 25.69
CA PRO A 128 -0.29 -16.90 25.29
C PRO A 128 0.40 -15.71 24.62
N GLU A 129 1.62 -15.36 25.07
CA GLU A 129 2.43 -14.30 24.46
C GLU A 129 2.95 -14.62 23.04
N GLU A 130 3.02 -15.91 22.67
CA GLU A 130 3.57 -16.40 21.40
C GLU A 130 2.52 -16.51 20.29
N VAL A 131 1.24 -16.66 20.65
CA VAL A 131 0.13 -16.91 19.70
C VAL A 131 0.08 -15.86 18.58
N LYS A 132 0.23 -14.57 18.92
CA LYS A 132 0.27 -13.48 17.93
C LYS A 132 1.51 -13.52 17.04
N ALA A 133 2.66 -13.86 17.62
CA ALA A 133 3.93 -13.96 16.90
C ALA A 133 3.92 -15.15 15.92
N TRP A 134 3.30 -16.26 16.31
CA TRP A 134 3.09 -17.43 15.46
C TRP A 134 2.21 -17.12 14.25
N ASN A 135 1.04 -16.49 14.44
CA ASN A 135 0.21 -16.11 13.29
C ASN A 135 0.94 -15.12 12.34
N ARG A 136 1.73 -14.19 12.90
CA ARG A 136 2.59 -13.32 12.08
C ARG A 136 3.61 -14.14 11.28
N SER A 137 4.22 -15.17 11.86
CA SER A 137 5.20 -16.04 11.18
C SER A 137 4.55 -16.83 10.03
N LEU A 138 3.33 -17.33 10.21
CA LEU A 138 2.56 -18.00 9.15
C LEU A 138 2.31 -17.07 7.95
N ILE A 139 1.84 -15.85 8.22
CA ILE A 139 1.59 -14.83 7.19
C ILE A 139 2.86 -14.50 6.41
N LEU A 140 3.98 -14.30 7.10
CA LEU A 140 5.27 -14.01 6.46
C LEU A 140 5.79 -15.17 5.61
N ARG A 141 5.46 -16.41 5.99
CA ARG A 141 5.78 -17.62 5.22
C ARG A 141 4.77 -17.93 4.12
N GLY A 142 3.70 -17.15 3.98
CA GLY A 142 2.63 -17.38 2.99
C GLY A 142 1.80 -18.64 3.28
N ILE A 143 1.66 -18.99 4.55
CA ILE A 143 0.81 -20.09 5.02
C ILE A 143 -0.47 -19.46 5.55
N ASN A 144 -1.62 -19.87 5.02
CA ASN A 144 -2.90 -19.40 5.51
C ASN A 144 -3.37 -20.28 6.68
N MET A 145 -3.83 -19.67 7.75
CA MET A 145 -4.43 -20.40 8.87
C MET A 145 -5.74 -21.07 8.43
N PRO A 146 -5.97 -22.36 8.73
CA PRO A 146 -7.23 -23.05 8.45
C PRO A 146 -8.43 -22.37 9.13
N ASP A 147 -9.57 -22.33 8.46
CA ASP A 147 -10.80 -21.72 9.01
C ASP A 147 -11.25 -22.40 10.32
N GLY A 148 -10.98 -23.69 10.48
CA GLY A 148 -11.41 -24.49 11.64
C GLY A 148 -10.78 -24.08 12.98
N ILE A 149 -9.65 -23.37 12.99
CA ILE A 149 -8.95 -22.95 14.22
C ILE A 149 -8.94 -21.42 14.43
N LYS A 150 -9.53 -20.64 13.52
CA LYS A 150 -9.48 -19.17 13.59
C LYS A 150 -10.14 -18.63 14.85
N ASP A 151 -11.26 -19.21 15.26
CA ASP A 151 -11.99 -18.77 16.45
C ASP A 151 -11.19 -19.03 17.73
N GLU A 152 -10.53 -20.19 17.81
CA GLU A 152 -9.64 -20.55 18.93
C GLU A 152 -8.41 -19.64 18.98
N TYR A 153 -7.79 -19.40 17.83
CA TYR A 153 -6.70 -18.42 17.73
C TYR A 153 -7.13 -17.04 18.25
N VAL A 154 -8.31 -16.54 17.86
CA VAL A 154 -8.83 -15.25 18.33
C VAL A 154 -9.04 -15.25 19.84
N GLN A 155 -9.50 -16.37 20.41
CA GLN A 155 -9.67 -16.52 21.85
C GLN A 155 -8.34 -16.47 22.61
N LEU A 156 -7.31 -17.15 22.10
CA LEU A 156 -5.98 -17.22 22.73
C LEU A 156 -5.13 -15.96 22.48
N ALA A 157 -5.36 -15.28 21.35
CA ALA A 157 -4.72 -14.02 21.00
C ALA A 157 -5.40 -12.78 21.63
N GLY A 158 -6.55 -12.92 22.27
CA GLY A 158 -7.25 -11.80 22.95
C GLY A 158 -6.49 -11.29 24.15
#